data_AF-A0A410G5I2-F1
#
_entry.id   AF-A0A410G5I2-F1
#
_cell.length_a   1.000
_cell.length_b   1.000
_cell.length_c   1.000
_cell.angle_alpha   90.00
_cell.angle_beta   90.00
_cell.angle_gamma   90.00
#
_symmetry.space_group_name_H-M   'P 1'
#
loop_
_entity.id
_entity.type
_entity.pdbx_description
1 polymer ?
#
loop_
_entity_poly.entity_id
_entity_poly.type
_entity_poly.pdbx_seq_one_letter_code
_entity_poly.pdbx_strand_id
1 'polypeptide(L)' 'MQVQMDIEFEKLVAIIKKLPSKRLLQLKAEMERIISKEKDNATLKSLLLKGPVATQKQLETIEGNRKSINQWRAS' A
#
# COMPACT_ATOMS: atom_id res chain seq x y z
N MET A 1 28.28 -3.52 11.40
CA MET A 1 28.30 -2.50 12.48
C MET A 1 27.06 -1.64 12.30
N GLN A 2 25.93 -2.01 12.91
CA GLN A 2 24.68 -1.24 12.87
C GLN A 2 24.71 -0.26 14.03
N VAL A 3 25.00 1.00 13.73
CA VAL A 3 24.91 2.07 14.72
C VAL A 3 23.42 2.38 14.89
N GLN A 4 22.75 1.66 15.78
CA GLN A 4 21.46 2.07 16.30
C GLN A 4 21.70 3.27 17.22
N MET A 5 21.83 4.43 16.58
CA MET A 5 21.94 5.71 17.26
C MET A 5 20.53 6.08 17.67
N ASP A 6 20.24 5.95 18.96
CA ASP A 6 18.98 6.37 19.59
C ASP A 6 18.95 7.90 19.63
N ILE A 7 18.76 8.52 18.46
CA ILE A 7 18.73 9.97 18.32
C ILE A 7 17.31 10.42 18.61
N GLU A 8 17.13 11.18 19.68
CA GLU A 8 15.89 11.89 19.98
C GLU A 8 15.48 12.74 18.76
N PHE A 9 14.20 12.63 18.38
CA PHE A 9 13.64 13.28 17.19
C PHE A 9 13.99 14.78 17.09
N GLU A 10 14.00 15.48 18.23
CA GLU A 10 14.33 16.90 18.30
C GLU A 10 15.77 17.21 17.90
N LYS A 11 16.73 16.36 18.29
CA LYS A 11 18.14 16.49 17.89
C LYS A 11 18.30 16.30 16.39
N LEU A 12 17.55 15.37 15.81
CA LEU A 12 17.55 15.12 14.37
C LEU A 12 17.00 16.32 13.59
N VAL A 13 15.90 16.91 14.08
CA VAL A 13 15.32 18.14 13.51
C VAL A 13 16.29 19.31 13.60
N ALA A 14 17.01 19.46 14.72
CA ALA A 14 18.01 20.51 14.88
C ALA A 14 19.18 20.37 13.89
N ILE A 15 19.60 19.14 13.59
CA ILE A 15 20.64 18.86 12.59
C ILE A 15 20.13 19.16 11.18
N ILE A 16 18.91 18.71 10.85
CA ILE A 16 18.30 18.93 9.53
C ILE A 16 18.14 20.43 9.25
N LYS A 17 17.72 21.21 10.25
CA LYS A 17 17.57 22.68 10.11
C LYS A 17 18.89 23.41 9.78
N LYS A 18 20.04 22.82 10.09
CA LYS A 18 21.37 23.39 9.79
C LYS A 18 21.86 23.05 8.37
N LEU A 19 21.15 22.21 7.63
CA LEU A 19 21.54 21.83 6.28
C LEU A 19 21.32 22.99 5.29
N PRO A 20 22.19 23.16 4.28
CA PRO A 20 21.96 24.10 3.19
C PRO A 20 20.67 23.76 2.42
N SER A 21 19.99 24.79 1.89
CA SER A 21 18.70 24.63 1.19
C SER A 21 18.72 23.58 0.07
N LYS A 22 19.84 23.47 -0.66
CA LYS A 22 20.02 22.45 -1.70
C LYS A 22 20.02 21.01 -1.15
N ARG A 23 20.57 20.79 0.04
CA ARG A 23 20.59 19.48 0.71
C ARG A 23 19.25 19.18 1.37
N LEU A 24 18.55 20.19 1.88
CA LEU A 24 17.17 20.04 2.38
C LEU A 24 16.21 19.57 1.28
N LEU A 25 16.31 20.14 0.08
CA LEU A 25 15.50 19.73 -1.07
C LEU A 25 15.80 18.28 -1.50
N GLN A 26 17.08 17.88 -1.48
CA GLN A 26 17.47 16.49 -1.75
C GLN A 26 16.91 15.53 -0.68
N LEU A 27 17.00 15.90 0.59
CA LEU A 27 16.46 15.11 1.70
C LEU A 27 14.95 14.95 1.57
N LYS A 28 14.22 16.03 1.27
CA LYS A 28 12.77 15.99 1.03
C LYS A 28 12.40 15.01 -0.07
N ALA A 29 13.07 15.09 -1.23
CA ALA A 29 12.82 14.18 -2.36
C ALA A 29 13.09 12.71 -1.99
N GLU A 30 14.11 12.44 -1.19
CA GLU A 30 14.42 11.08 -0.74
C GLU A 30 13.41 10.57 0.30
N MET A 31 12.96 11.42 1.22
CA MET A 31 11.89 11.08 2.17
C MET A 31 10.57 10.77 1.45
N GLU A 32 10.20 11.56 0.44
CA GLU A 32 9.01 11.31 -0.37
C GLU A 32 9.06 9.95 -1.09
N ARG A 33 10.24 9.52 -1.55
CA ARG A 33 10.44 8.19 -2.15
C ARG A 33 10.26 7.06 -1.14
N ILE A 34 10.78 7.23 0.09
CA ILE A 34 10.65 6.23 1.16
C ILE A 34 9.18 6.08 1.56
N ILE A 35 8.48 7.19 1.80
CA ILE A 35 7.06 7.21 2.17
C ILE A 35 6.20 6.60 1.07
N SER A 36 6.53 6.85 -0.20
CA SER A 36 5.80 6.28 -1.33
C SER A 36 6.01 4.77 -1.45
N LYS A 37 7.21 4.25 -1.18
CA LYS A 37 7.48 2.80 -1.15
C LYS A 37 6.75 2.09 -0.01
N GLU A 38 6.53 2.75 1.13
CA GLU A 38 5.73 2.16 2.21
C GLU A 38 4.24 2.01 1.83
N LYS A 39 3.70 2.91 1.01
CA LYS A 39 2.32 2.79 0.49
C LYS A 39 2.14 1.57 -0.42
N ASP A 40 3.16 1.18 -1.17
CA ASP A 40 3.12 0.00 -2.05
C ASP A 40 3.24 -1.33 -1.29
N ASN A 41 3.58 -1.29 0.01
CA ASN A 41 3.65 -2.45 0.89
C ASN A 41 2.29 -2.81 1.52
N ALA A 42 1.20 -2.68 0.76
CA ALA A 42 -0.08 -3.23 1.18
C ALA A 42 0.06 -4.75 1.33
N THR A 43 0.12 -5.23 2.58
CA THR A 43 0.24 -6.67 2.88
C THR A 43 -0.87 -7.44 2.19
N LEU A 44 -0.60 -8.68 1.76
CA LEU A 44 -1.60 -9.58 1.16
C LEU A 44 -2.92 -9.61 1.96
N LYS A 45 -2.84 -9.61 3.29
CA LYS A 45 -4.00 -9.50 4.19
C LYS A 45 -4.85 -8.25 3.93
N SER A 46 -4.23 -7.08 3.76
CA SER A 46 -4.93 -5.81 3.47
C SER A 46 -5.60 -5.85 2.09
N LEU A 47 -4.92 -6.42 1.10
CA LEU A 47 -5.45 -6.58 -0.26
C LEU A 47 -6.65 -7.52 -0.31
N LEU A 48 -6.61 -8.63 0.43
CA LEU A 48 -7.74 -9.57 0.51
C LEU A 48 -8.94 -8.97 1.26
N LEU A 49 -8.70 -8.14 2.28
CA LEU A 49 -9.77 -7.51 3.06
C LEU A 49 -10.41 -6.30 2.36
N LYS A 50 -9.63 -5.56 1.55
CA LYS A 50 -10.09 -4.35 0.85
C LYS A 50 -10.29 -4.58 -0.66
N GLY A 51 -10.22 -5.83 -1.09
CA GLY A 51 -10.40 -6.20 -2.49
C GLY A 51 -11.81 -5.84 -2.99
N PRO A 52 -11.96 -5.67 -4.30
CA PRO A 52 -13.27 -5.41 -4.89
C PRO A 52 -14.23 -6.58 -4.59
N VAL A 53 -15.44 -6.24 -4.16
CA VAL A 53 -16.53 -7.20 -3.98
C VAL A 53 -17.50 -7.12 -5.16
N ALA A 54 -18.09 -8.26 -5.52
CA ALA A 54 -19.07 -8.30 -6.58
C ALA A 54 -20.32 -7.49 -6.19
N THR A 55 -20.84 -6.72 -7.14
CA THR A 55 -22.13 -6.04 -6.99
C THR A 55 -23.27 -7.04 -7.01
N GLN A 56 -24.43 -6.67 -6.47
CA GLN A 56 -25.62 -7.52 -6.46
C GLN A 56 -26.00 -8.04 -7.85
N LYS A 57 -25.96 -7.17 -8.87
CA LYS A 57 -26.21 -7.55 -10.27
C LYS A 57 -25.20 -8.58 -10.80
N GLN A 58 -23.93 -8.45 -10.43
CA GLN A 58 -22.91 -9.42 -10.81
C GLN A 58 -23.13 -10.76 -10.10
N LEU A 59 -23.53 -10.76 -8.83
CA LEU A 59 -23.88 -11.98 -8.10
C LEU A 59 -25.07 -12.71 -8.74
N GLU A 60 -26.12 -11.98 -9.13
CA GLU A 60 -27.28 -12.54 -9.83
C GLU A 60 -26.90 -13.16 -11.18
N THR A 61 -26.03 -12.49 -11.93
CA THR A 61 -25.51 -12.99 -13.20
C THR A 61 -24.68 -14.26 -13.00
N ILE A 62 -23.81 -14.28 -11.98
CA ILE A 62 -23.01 -15.47 -11.63
C ILE A 62 -23.93 -16.64 -11.27
N GLU A 63 -24.96 -16.41 -10.47
CA GLU A 63 -25.92 -17.45 -10.07
C GLU A 63 -26.69 -18.01 -11.27
N GLY A 64 -27.19 -17.14 -12.16
CA GLY A 64 -27.84 -17.56 -13.40
C GLY A 64 -26.91 -18.41 -14.27
N ASN A 65 -25.66 -17.97 -14.45
CA ASN A 65 -24.66 -18.71 -15.22
C ASN A 65 -24.35 -20.08 -14.59
N ARG A 66 -24.24 -20.17 -13.26
CA ARG A 66 -24.01 -21.45 -12.57
C ARG A 66 -25.14 -22.44 -12.82
N LYS A 67 -26.39 -22.00 -12.80
CA LYS A 67 -27.55 -22.84 -13.09
C LYS A 67 -27.50 -23.38 -14.52
N SER A 68 -27.26 -22.51 -15.51
CA SER A 68 -27.17 -22.92 -16.91
C SER A 68 -26.03 -23.91 -17.16
N ILE A 69 -24.86 -23.69 -16.56
CA ILE A 69 -23.72 -24.60 -16.66
C ILE A 69 -24.05 -25.97 -16.03
N ASN A 70 -24.70 -25.97 -14.87
CA ASN A 70 -25.10 -27.23 -14.22
C ASN A 70 -26.13 -28.00 -15.03
N GLN A 71 -27.09 -27.31 -15.66
CA GLN A 71 -28.03 -27.92 -16.59
C GLN A 71 -27.31 -28.55 -17.77
N TRP A 72 -26.36 -27.84 -18.39
CA TRP A 72 -25.56 -28.37 -19.50
C TRP A 72 -24.72 -29.59 -19.11
N ARG A 73 -24.19 -29.63 -17.88
CA ARG A 73 -23.43 -30.78 -17.38
C ARG A 73 -24.29 -32.02 -17.09
N ALA A 74 -25.58 -31.81 -16.83
CA ALA A 74 -26.53 -32.88 -16.53
C ALA A 74 -27.21 -33.44 -17.79
N SER A 75 -27.07 -32.77 -18.94
CA SER A 75 -27.57 -33.21 -20.25
C SER A 75 -26.59 -34.08 -21.03
#